data_AF-A0A3B9VZH5-F1
#
_entry.id   AF-A0A3B9VZH5-F1
#
_cell.length_a   1.000
_cell.length_b   1.000
_cell.length_c   1.000
_cell.angle_alpha   90.00
_cell.angle_beta   90.00
_cell.angle_gamma   90.00
#
_symmetry.space_group_name_H-M   'P 1'
#
loop_
_entity.id
_entity.type
_entity.pdbx_description
1 polymer ?
#
loop_
_entity_poly.entity_id
_entity_poly.type
_entity_poly.pdbx_seq_one_letter_code
_entity_poly.pdbx_strand_id
1 'polypeptide(L)'
;LDLVDVDPARCAARAAELAGFFPGSTITARTTAELPQLMPLADGLVHCTPVGMAAHPGVPLDLDLLEPRHWVADIVYRPIDTELVRGARGKGCEVLDGGRMAVGQAADSFRIFTGLEANAERMRGHFLELVAQEEVAA
;
A
#
# COMPACT_ATOMS: atom_id res chain seq x y z
N LEU A 1 5.62 14.23 0.85
CA LEU A 1 4.51 13.27 0.92
C LEU A 1 3.21 14.01 0.69
N ASP A 2 2.62 13.83 -0.48
CA ASP A 2 1.26 14.26 -0.74
C ASP A 2 0.30 13.16 -0.27
N LEU A 3 -0.54 13.47 0.72
CA LEU A 3 -1.56 12.58 1.25
C LEU A 3 -2.87 12.89 0.53
N VAL A 4 -3.53 11.87 0.00
CA VAL A 4 -4.79 12.01 -0.74
C VAL A 4 -5.85 11.16 -0.06
N ASP A 5 -7.02 11.74 0.18
CA ASP A 5 -8.19 11.04 0.69
C ASP A 5 -9.46 11.61 0.06
N VAL A 6 -10.52 10.80 0.01
CA VAL A 6 -11.87 11.25 -0.38
C VAL A 6 -12.51 12.13 0.69
N ASP A 7 -12.09 11.99 1.95
CA ASP A 7 -12.48 12.86 3.06
C ASP A 7 -11.39 13.91 3.31
N PRO A 8 -11.63 15.19 2.94
CA PRO A 8 -10.63 16.24 3.09
C PRO A 8 -10.32 16.57 4.56
N ALA A 9 -11.29 16.41 5.48
CA ALA A 9 -11.08 16.67 6.89
C ALA A 9 -10.17 15.60 7.50
N ARG A 10 -10.41 14.32 7.17
CA ARG A 10 -9.54 13.21 7.57
C ARG A 10 -8.12 13.38 7.02
N CYS A 11 -8.00 13.76 5.75
CA CYS A 11 -6.71 13.99 5.10
C CYS A 11 -5.91 15.11 5.78
N ALA A 12 -6.54 16.25 6.03
CA ALA A 12 -5.92 17.40 6.66
C ALA A 12 -5.45 17.08 8.10
N ALA A 13 -6.29 16.40 8.88
CA ALA A 13 -5.95 15.99 10.24
C ALA A 13 -4.74 15.05 10.26
N ARG A 14 -4.74 14.02 9.40
CA ARG A 14 -3.64 13.04 9.30
C ARG A 14 -2.34 13.68 8.82
N ALA A 15 -2.40 14.60 7.86
CA ALA A 15 -1.23 15.34 7.37
C ALA A 15 -0.61 16.20 8.49
N ALA A 16 -1.44 16.91 9.26
CA ALA A 16 -0.98 17.73 10.38
C ALA A 16 -0.33 16.87 11.49
N GLU A 17 -0.92 15.72 11.81
CA GLU A 17 -0.37 14.79 12.79
C GLU A 17 1.00 14.24 12.34
N LEU A 18 1.11 13.81 11.08
CA LEU A 18 2.39 13.32 10.55
C LEU A 18 3.45 14.43 10.51
N ALA A 19 3.08 15.66 10.16
CA ALA A 19 4.02 16.78 10.15
C ALA A 19 4.62 17.04 11.55
N GLY A 20 3.84 16.79 12.62
CA GLY A 20 4.33 16.83 13.99
C GLY A 20 5.36 15.75 14.32
N PHE A 21 5.22 14.54 13.76
CA PHE A 21 6.20 13.46 13.94
C PHE A 21 7.45 13.62 13.06
N PHE A 22 7.34 14.31 11.93
CA PHE A 22 8.39 14.41 10.91
C PHE A 22 8.70 15.87 10.52
N PRO A 23 9.27 16.68 11.43
CA PRO A 23 9.43 18.13 11.22
C PRO A 23 10.38 18.51 10.05
N GLY A 24 11.23 17.59 9.58
CA GLY A 24 12.09 17.79 8.42
C GLY A 24 11.46 17.41 7.08
N SER A 25 10.20 16.96 7.07
CA SER A 25 9.50 16.47 5.87
C SER A 25 8.34 17.37 5.49
N THR A 26 8.16 17.60 4.19
CA THR A 26 6.95 18.24 3.68
C THR A 26 5.84 17.20 3.54
N ILE A 27 4.77 17.38 4.32
CA ILE A 27 3.58 16.56 4.28
C ILE A 27 2.41 17.47 3.94
N THR A 28 1.64 17.14 2.92
CA THR A 28 0.56 18.01 2.47
C THR A 28 -0.68 17.21 2.11
N ALA A 29 -1.82 17.65 2.63
CA ALA A 29 -3.11 17.11 2.25
C ALA A 29 -3.51 17.60 0.85
N ARG A 30 -4.05 16.68 0.06
CA ARG A 30 -4.49 16.86 -1.32
C ARG A 30 -5.82 16.15 -1.52
N THR A 31 -6.43 16.41 -2.65
CA THR A 31 -7.69 15.80 -3.10
C THR A 31 -7.43 14.83 -4.24
N THR A 32 -8.37 13.91 -4.47
CA THR A 32 -8.29 12.95 -5.57
C THR A 32 -8.29 13.63 -6.94
N ALA A 33 -8.89 14.81 -7.06
CA ALA A 33 -8.89 15.61 -8.28
C ALA A 33 -7.50 16.12 -8.69
N GLU A 34 -6.55 16.16 -7.75
CA GLU A 34 -5.18 16.64 -7.98
C GLU A 34 -4.23 15.51 -8.44
N LEU A 35 -4.67 14.25 -8.44
CA LEU A 35 -3.83 13.11 -8.83
C LEU A 35 -3.15 13.28 -10.20
N PRO A 36 -3.82 13.78 -11.26
CA PRO A 36 -3.16 13.98 -12.56
C PRO A 36 -2.00 14.97 -12.53
N GLN A 37 -1.98 15.91 -11.58
CA GLN A 37 -0.91 16.89 -11.41
C GLN A 37 0.18 16.37 -10.47
N LEU A 38 -0.17 15.50 -9.52
CA LEU A 38 0.75 14.97 -8.51
C LEU A 38 1.58 13.80 -9.05
N MET A 39 0.95 12.85 -9.75
CA MET A 39 1.63 11.63 -10.21
C MET A 39 2.85 11.89 -11.10
N PRO A 40 2.82 12.84 -12.07
CA PRO A 40 4.00 13.18 -12.85
C PRO A 40 5.20 13.68 -12.03
N LEU A 41 4.95 14.18 -10.81
CA LEU A 41 5.98 14.71 -9.91
C LEU A 41 6.41 13.70 -8.83
N ALA A 42 5.64 12.63 -8.63
CA ALA A 42 5.89 11.62 -7.61
C ALA A 42 6.84 10.54 -8.13
N ASP A 43 7.72 10.02 -7.28
CA ASP A 43 8.55 8.85 -7.62
C ASP A 43 7.80 7.53 -7.41
N GLY A 44 6.71 7.54 -6.65
CA GLY A 44 5.92 6.33 -6.40
C GLY A 44 4.65 6.58 -5.61
N LEU A 45 3.90 5.50 -5.42
CA LEU A 45 2.56 5.50 -4.85
C LEU A 45 2.47 4.47 -3.72
N VAL A 46 1.84 4.85 -2.60
CA VAL A 46 1.38 3.90 -1.58
C VAL A 46 -0.15 3.94 -1.53
N HIS A 47 -0.78 2.82 -1.85
CA HIS A 47 -2.23 2.67 -1.73
C HIS A 47 -2.59 2.13 -0.34
N CYS A 48 -3.38 2.92 0.40
CA CYS A 48 -3.75 2.65 1.80
C CYS A 48 -5.27 2.54 2.03
N THR A 49 -6.08 2.31 0.99
CA THR A 49 -7.55 2.22 1.12
C THR A 49 -8.03 0.78 0.96
N PRO A 50 -9.32 0.49 1.22
CA PRO A 50 -9.89 -0.84 0.96
C PRO A 50 -10.06 -1.18 -0.53
N VAL A 51 -9.93 -0.22 -1.46
CA VAL A 51 -10.16 -0.46 -2.89
C VAL A 51 -9.17 -1.50 -3.43
N GLY A 52 -9.66 -2.52 -4.12
CA GLY A 52 -8.88 -3.67 -4.56
C GLY A 52 -9.06 -4.91 -3.68
N MET A 53 -9.66 -4.78 -2.49
CA MET A 53 -10.12 -5.94 -1.72
C MET A 53 -11.27 -6.66 -2.44
N ALA A 54 -11.47 -7.96 -2.19
CA ALA A 54 -12.59 -8.72 -2.78
C ALA A 54 -13.98 -8.08 -2.52
N ALA A 55 -14.18 -7.48 -1.35
CA ALA A 55 -15.43 -6.78 -1.01
C ALA A 55 -15.53 -5.36 -1.61
N HIS A 56 -14.43 -4.81 -2.13
CA HIS A 56 -14.32 -3.46 -2.67
C HIS A 56 -13.48 -3.48 -3.96
N PRO A 57 -13.96 -4.13 -5.04
CA PRO A 57 -13.18 -4.31 -6.27
C PRO A 57 -12.87 -2.97 -6.96
N GLY A 58 -11.83 -2.97 -7.80
CA GLY A 58 -11.42 -1.84 -8.64
C GLY A 58 -10.03 -1.31 -8.34
N VAL A 59 -9.74 -0.11 -8.85
CA VAL A 59 -8.46 0.60 -8.69
C VAL A 59 -8.65 1.94 -7.99
N PRO A 60 -7.69 2.36 -7.14
CA PRO A 60 -7.81 3.60 -6.35
C PRO A 60 -7.54 4.88 -7.16
N LEU A 61 -7.00 4.74 -8.37
CA LEU A 61 -6.79 5.82 -9.32
C LEU A 61 -6.79 5.27 -10.75
N ASP A 62 -6.82 6.17 -11.73
CA ASP A 62 -6.61 5.83 -13.13
C ASP A 62 -5.19 5.30 -13.35
N LEU A 63 -5.05 4.06 -13.84
CA LEU A 63 -3.77 3.41 -14.09
C LEU A 63 -2.95 4.14 -15.17
N ASP A 64 -3.56 4.98 -16.01
CA ASP A 64 -2.83 5.80 -16.99
C ASP A 64 -2.02 6.93 -16.37
N LEU A 65 -2.22 7.21 -15.08
CA LEU A 65 -1.33 8.07 -14.31
C LEU A 65 -0.04 7.36 -13.87
N LEU A 66 0.05 6.03 -13.99
CA LEU A 66 1.26 5.27 -13.70
C LEU A 66 2.17 5.20 -14.94
N GLU A 67 3.41 5.60 -14.74
CA GLU A 67 4.54 5.41 -15.66
C GLU A 67 5.50 4.33 -15.13
N PRO A 68 6.27 3.63 -15.99
CA PRO A 68 7.20 2.58 -15.59
C PRO A 68 8.25 3.00 -14.55
N ARG A 69 8.58 4.30 -14.47
CA ARG A 69 9.52 4.84 -13.47
C ARG A 69 8.99 4.81 -12.03
N HIS A 70 7.67 4.70 -11.85
CA HIS A 70 7.08 4.69 -10.52
C HIS A 70 7.31 3.35 -9.84
N TRP A 71 7.56 3.39 -8.54
CA TRP A 71 7.31 2.24 -7.67
C TRP A 71 5.90 2.32 -7.08
N VAL A 72 5.27 1.16 -6.87
CA VAL A 72 3.91 1.07 -6.31
C VAL A 72 3.92 0.14 -5.10
N ALA A 73 3.37 0.60 -3.98
CA ALA A 73 3.10 -0.20 -2.81
C ALA A 73 1.59 -0.27 -2.56
N ASP A 74 1.08 -1.44 -2.24
CA ASP A 74 -0.34 -1.64 -1.89
C ASP A 74 -0.40 -2.32 -0.52
N ILE A 75 -1.22 -1.82 0.40
CA ILE A 75 -1.41 -2.49 1.71
C ILE A 75 -2.39 -3.65 1.64
N VAL A 76 -3.19 -3.74 0.57
CA VAL A 76 -4.14 -4.83 0.37
C VAL A 76 -3.37 -6.12 0.09
N TYR A 77 -3.73 -7.17 0.82
CA TYR A 77 -3.11 -8.50 0.70
C TYR A 77 -4.14 -9.62 0.46
N ARG A 78 -5.42 -9.25 0.31
CA ARG A 78 -6.54 -10.16 0.00
C ARG A 78 -7.38 -9.54 -1.12
N PRO A 79 -7.06 -9.82 -2.39
CA PRO A 79 -5.98 -10.70 -2.89
C PRO A 79 -4.59 -10.07 -2.82
N ILE A 80 -3.52 -10.86 -3.02
CA ILE A 80 -2.14 -10.34 -3.17
C ILE A 80 -1.98 -9.61 -4.50
N ASP A 81 -2.53 -10.17 -5.57
CA ASP A 81 -2.48 -9.60 -6.91
C ASP A 81 -3.73 -8.74 -7.20
N THR A 82 -3.85 -7.62 -6.46
CA THR A 82 -4.89 -6.61 -6.70
C THR A 82 -4.85 -6.09 -8.13
N GLU A 83 -5.93 -5.45 -8.58
CA GLU A 83 -5.95 -4.80 -9.90
C GLU A 83 -4.87 -3.73 -10.05
N LEU A 84 -4.58 -2.98 -8.97
CA LEU A 84 -3.47 -2.02 -8.92
C LEU A 84 -2.12 -2.73 -9.08
N VAL A 85 -1.86 -3.80 -8.31
CA VAL A 85 -0.60 -4.56 -8.37
C VAL A 85 -0.39 -5.15 -9.77
N ARG A 86 -1.42 -5.77 -10.35
CA ARG A 86 -1.36 -6.33 -11.71
C ARG A 86 -1.16 -5.24 -12.77
N GLY A 87 -1.89 -4.14 -12.67
CA GLY A 87 -1.78 -2.99 -13.58
C GLY A 87 -0.40 -2.34 -13.54
N ALA A 88 0.14 -2.10 -12.34
CA ALA A 88 1.46 -1.54 -12.13
C ALA A 88 2.57 -2.45 -12.69
N ARG A 89 2.54 -3.75 -12.39
CA ARG A 89 3.50 -4.72 -12.97
C ARG A 89 3.38 -4.77 -14.50
N GLY A 90 2.16 -4.75 -15.03
CA GLY A 90 1.91 -4.72 -16.48
C GLY A 90 2.50 -3.50 -17.18
N LYS A 91 2.62 -2.37 -16.47
CA LYS A 91 3.28 -1.14 -16.93
C LYS A 91 4.79 -1.12 -16.67
N GLY A 92 5.36 -2.15 -16.02
CA GLY A 92 6.78 -2.22 -15.71
C GLY A 92 7.20 -1.48 -14.44
N CYS A 93 6.25 -1.11 -13.59
CA CYS A 93 6.57 -0.55 -12.26
C CYS A 93 7.15 -1.63 -11.34
N GLU A 94 8.06 -1.22 -10.45
CA GLU A 94 8.45 -2.03 -9.30
C GLU A 94 7.32 -2.05 -8.27
N VAL A 95 7.01 -3.23 -7.71
CA VAL A 95 5.83 -3.39 -6.84
C VAL A 95 6.15 -4.04 -5.48
N LEU A 96 5.65 -3.41 -4.41
CA LEU A 96 5.59 -3.93 -3.05
C LEU A 96 4.15 -4.33 -2.69
N ASP A 97 3.85 -5.64 -2.68
CA ASP A 97 2.53 -6.15 -2.30
C ASP A 97 2.25 -6.07 -0.79
N GLY A 98 0.97 -6.06 -0.42
CA GLY A 98 0.51 -5.90 0.96
C GLY A 98 0.91 -7.04 1.88
N GLY A 99 1.25 -8.20 1.32
CA GLY A 99 1.76 -9.33 2.08
C GLY A 99 3.06 -9.01 2.82
N ARG A 100 3.88 -8.09 2.31
CA ARG A 100 5.12 -7.66 2.99
C ARG A 100 4.83 -6.89 4.28
N MET A 101 3.86 -5.97 4.26
CA MET A 101 3.43 -5.26 5.47
C MET A 101 2.75 -6.21 6.47
N ALA A 102 1.85 -7.08 5.99
CA ALA A 102 1.13 -8.05 6.82
C ALA A 102 2.08 -9.00 7.57
N VAL A 103 3.15 -9.47 6.91
CA VAL A 103 4.16 -10.31 7.54
C VAL A 103 5.11 -9.50 8.43
N GLY A 104 5.51 -8.29 7.99
CA GLY A 104 6.41 -7.43 8.76
C GLY A 104 5.87 -7.11 10.15
N GLN A 105 4.60 -6.69 10.25
CA GLN A 105 3.97 -6.41 11.55
C GLN A 105 3.85 -7.66 12.44
N ALA A 106 3.65 -8.84 11.85
CA ALA A 106 3.59 -10.09 12.60
C ALA A 106 4.96 -10.51 13.13
N ALA A 107 6.02 -10.31 12.33
CA ALA A 107 7.39 -10.58 12.73
C ALA A 107 7.83 -9.69 13.89
N ASP A 108 7.52 -8.38 13.82
CA ASP A 108 7.78 -7.46 14.92
C ASP A 108 6.99 -7.83 16.19
N SER A 109 5.71 -8.17 16.03
CA SER A 109 4.88 -8.61 17.16
C SER A 109 5.42 -9.88 17.81
N PHE A 110 5.85 -10.87 17.01
CA PHE A 110 6.47 -12.10 17.52
C PHE A 110 7.72 -11.79 18.35
N ARG A 111 8.58 -10.89 17.86
CA ARG A 111 9.77 -10.44 18.58
C ARG A 111 9.43 -9.74 19.89
N ILE A 112 8.44 -8.83 19.87
CA ILE A 112 7.98 -8.11 21.07
C ILE A 112 7.44 -9.09 22.13
N PHE A 113 6.64 -10.08 21.73
CA PHE A 113 5.99 -11.00 22.67
C PHE A 113 6.93 -12.08 23.22
N THR A 114 7.84 -12.59 22.40
CA THR A 114 8.65 -13.76 22.75
C THR A 114 10.09 -13.42 23.12
N GLY A 115 10.57 -12.23 22.72
CA GLY A 115 11.99 -11.87 22.78
C GLY A 115 12.86 -12.62 21.78
N LEU A 116 12.27 -13.42 20.88
CA LEU A 116 12.99 -14.19 19.86
C LEU A 116 12.89 -13.50 18.49
N GLU A 117 13.96 -13.61 17.70
CA GLU A 117 13.95 -13.09 16.33
C GLU A 117 13.07 -13.96 15.42
N ALA A 118 12.19 -13.28 14.67
CA ALA A 118 11.31 -13.93 13.71
C ALA A 118 12.04 -14.20 12.38
N ASN A 119 11.81 -15.38 11.80
CA ASN A 119 12.21 -15.63 10.42
C ASN A 119 11.13 -15.09 9.46
N ALA A 120 11.28 -13.83 9.04
CA ALA A 120 10.30 -13.13 8.21
C ALA A 120 10.09 -13.80 6.83
N GLU A 121 11.13 -14.39 6.24
CA GLU A 121 11.01 -15.10 4.95
C GLU A 121 10.14 -16.36 5.09
N ARG A 122 10.37 -17.16 6.13
CA ARG A 122 9.55 -18.34 6.42
C ARG A 122 8.10 -17.95 6.73
N MET A 123 7.91 -16.90 7.52
CA MET A 123 6.56 -16.38 7.79
C MET A 123 5.88 -15.92 6.51
N ARG A 124 6.62 -15.26 5.61
CA ARG A 124 6.10 -14.83 4.32
C ARG A 124 5.73 -16.00 3.41
N GLY A 125 6.58 -17.01 3.31
CA GLY A 125 6.30 -18.21 2.52
C GLY A 125 4.99 -18.87 2.98
N HIS A 126 4.85 -19.10 4.29
CA HIS A 126 3.64 -19.72 4.83
C HIS A 126 2.39 -18.84 4.69
N PHE A 127 2.53 -17.52 4.88
CA PHE A 127 1.43 -16.58 4.65
C PHE A 127 0.92 -16.63 3.21
N LEU A 128 1.81 -16.70 2.21
CA LEU A 128 1.43 -16.80 0.80
C LEU A 128 0.73 -18.12 0.47
N GLU A 129 1.15 -19.24 1.08
CA GLU A 129 0.45 -20.53 0.94
C GLU A 129 -1.00 -20.43 1.43
N LEU A 130 -1.23 -19.82 2.59
CA LEU A 130 -2.57 -19.66 3.17
C LEU A 130 -3.46 -18.76 2.32
N VAL A 131 -2.93 -17.62 1.86
CA VAL A 131 -3.71 -16.70 1.01
C VAL A 131 -4.07 -17.36 -0.33
N ALA A 132 -3.15 -18.09 -0.95
CA ALA A 132 -3.42 -18.82 -2.19
C ALA A 132 -4.51 -19.91 -2.00
N GLN A 133 -4.52 -20.59 -0.85
CA GLN A 133 -5.57 -21.57 -0.52
C GLN A 133 -6.94 -20.92 -0.34
N GLU A 134 -7.02 -19.75 0.29
CA GLU A 134 -8.27 -18.98 0.42
C GLU A 134 -8.80 -18.54 -0.95
N GLU A 135 -7.93 -18.09 -1.86
CA GLU A 135 -8.32 -17.67 -3.22
C GLU A 135 -8.85 -18.83 -4.07
N VAL A 136 -8.33 -20.06 -3.90
CA VAL A 136 -8.85 -21.26 -4.59
C VAL A 136 -10.21 -21.70 -4.05
N ALA A 137 -10.50 -21.39 -2.79
CA ALA A 137 -11.74 -21.82 -2.12
C ALA A 137 -12.92 -20.84 -2.31
N ALA A 138 -12.66 -19.63 -2.81
CA ALA A 138 -13.65 -18.56 -3.03
C ALA A 138 -14.25 -18.61 -4.45
#